data_AF-A0A656JJ54-F1
#
_entry.id   AF-A0A656JJ54-F1
#
_cell.length_a   1.000
_cell.length_b   1.000
_cell.length_c   1.000
_cell.angle_alpha   90.00
_cell.angle_beta   90.00
_cell.angle_gamma   90.00
#
_symmetry.space_group_name_H-M   'P 1'
#
loop_
_entity.id
_entity.type
_entity.pdbx_description
1 polymer ?
#
loop_
_entity_poly.entity_id
_entity_poly.type
_entity_poly.pdbx_seq_one_letter_code
_entity_poly.pdbx_strand_id
1 'polypeptide(L)'
;MEAAHLKPVSDCEDDDPALTDPYNSILLTASLHRLMDAGIFGFSPSGKVVVDSELSIEEREIHQLDVERSVNFHTEAKKYAKYRLKRVR
;
A
#
# COMPACT_ATOMS: atom_id res chain seq x y z
N MET A 1 -10.81 11.18 -2.26
CA MET A 1 -10.08 9.90 -2.21
C MET A 1 -9.27 9.79 -3.49
N GLU A 2 -8.15 9.09 -3.44
CA GLU A 2 -7.24 8.88 -4.56
C GLU A 2 -7.05 7.38 -4.79
N ALA A 3 -6.93 6.99 -6.06
CA ALA A 3 -6.56 5.62 -6.43
C ALA A 3 -5.03 5.51 -6.35
N ALA A 4 -4.56 4.73 -5.39
CA ALA A 4 -3.16 4.48 -5.15
C ALA A 4 -2.80 3.10 -5.69
N HIS A 5 -1.76 3.01 -6.52
CA HIS A 5 -1.38 1.74 -7.12
C HIS A 5 -0.77 0.80 -6.07
N LEU A 6 -1.04 -0.51 -6.12
CA LEU A 6 -0.41 -1.45 -5.19
C LEU A 6 1.02 -1.80 -5.64
N LYS A 7 1.21 -2.21 -6.89
CA LYS A 7 2.50 -2.18 -7.58
C LYS A 7 2.74 -0.76 -8.12
N PRO A 8 3.78 -0.04 -7.65
CA PRO A 8 4.09 1.29 -8.16
C PRO A 8 4.35 1.28 -9.66
N VAL A 9 3.88 2.31 -10.37
CA VAL A 9 4.15 2.50 -11.80
C VAL A 9 5.66 2.60 -12.07
N SER A 10 6.43 3.15 -11.11
CA SER A 10 7.90 3.21 -11.20
C SER A 10 8.59 1.85 -11.26
N ASP A 11 7.90 0.78 -10.86
CA ASP A 11 8.44 -0.58 -10.77
C ASP A 11 7.89 -1.46 -11.92
N CYS A 12 7.16 -0.86 -12.85
CA CYS A 12 6.63 -1.48 -14.05
C CYS A 12 7.54 -1.18 -15.25
N GLU A 13 7.74 -2.20 -16.08
CA GLU A 13 8.24 -2.01 -17.44
C GLU A 13 7.10 -1.48 -18.34
N ASP A 14 7.43 -0.95 -19.53
CA ASP A 14 6.47 -0.30 -20.43
C ASP A 14 5.28 -1.19 -20.84
N ASP A 15 5.46 -2.51 -20.90
CA ASP A 15 4.43 -3.49 -21.27
C ASP A 15 3.85 -4.25 -20.07
N ASP A 16 4.14 -3.81 -18.84
CA ASP A 16 3.66 -4.49 -17.65
C ASP A 16 2.12 -4.40 -17.53
N PRO A 17 1.40 -5.53 -17.44
CA PRO A 17 -0.05 -5.52 -17.34
C PRO A 17 -0.56 -4.79 -16.09
N ALA A 18 0.27 -4.64 -15.05
CA ALA A 18 -0.08 -3.89 -13.84
C ALA A 18 -0.36 -2.39 -14.10
N LEU A 19 0.12 -1.84 -15.23
CA LEU A 19 -0.16 -0.47 -15.65
C LEU A 19 -1.63 -0.24 -15.99
N THR A 20 -2.34 -1.29 -16.42
CA THR A 20 -3.74 -1.18 -16.87
C THR A 20 -4.70 -2.09 -16.09
N ASP A 21 -4.19 -2.96 -15.21
CA ASP A 21 -5.00 -3.85 -14.38
C ASP A 21 -5.77 -3.05 -13.29
N PRO A 22 -7.12 -3.03 -13.32
CA PRO A 22 -7.91 -2.29 -12.34
C PRO A 22 -7.78 -2.84 -10.91
N TYR A 23 -7.29 -4.07 -10.73
CA TYR A 23 -7.02 -4.65 -9.41
C TYR A 23 -5.67 -4.22 -8.82
N ASN A 24 -4.86 -3.46 -9.57
CA ASN A 24 -3.62 -2.87 -9.08
C ASN A 24 -3.85 -1.53 -8.35
N SER A 25 -5.00 -1.31 -7.71
CA SER A 25 -5.32 -0.05 -7.05
C SER A 25 -6.12 -0.24 -5.77
N ILE A 26 -5.94 0.69 -4.83
CA ILE A 26 -6.74 0.84 -3.61
C ILE A 26 -7.16 2.31 -3.46
N LEU A 27 -8.38 2.55 -2.98
CA LEU A 27 -8.85 3.90 -2.67
C LEU A 27 -8.39 4.32 -1.28
N LEU A 28 -7.66 5.42 -1.21
CA LEU A 28 -7.13 5.99 0.04
C LEU A 28 -7.48 7.48 0.16
N THR A 29 -7.36 8.02 1.36
CA THR A 29 -7.26 9.47 1.54
C THR A 29 -5.93 9.94 0.94
N ALA A 30 -5.84 11.23 0.58
CA ALA A 30 -4.60 11.79 0.04
C ALA A 30 -3.40 11.61 1.00
N SER A 31 -3.63 11.73 2.32
CA SER A 31 -2.59 11.50 3.32
C SER A 31 -2.06 10.07 3.31
N LEU A 32 -2.96 9.08 3.35
CA LEU A 32 -2.59 7.67 3.31
C LEU A 32 -1.96 7.27 1.98
N HIS A 33 -2.39 7.86 0.86
CA HIS A 33 -1.74 7.64 -0.43
C HIS A 33 -0.27 8.07 -0.39
N ARG A 34 0.03 9.29 0.08
CA ARG A 34 1.40 9.79 0.18
C ARG A 34 2.27 8.96 1.12
N LEU A 35 1.73 8.53 2.25
CA LEU A 35 2.45 7.67 3.19
C LEU A 35 2.75 6.29 2.60
N MET A 36 1.81 5.69 1.86
CA MET A 36 2.03 4.41 1.18
C MET A 36 3.07 4.53 0.05
N ASP A 37 3.05 5.63 -0.73
CA ASP A 37 4.05 5.91 -1.76
C ASP A 37 5.44 6.19 -1.20
N ALA A 38 5.51 6.78 0.00
CA ALA A 38 6.76 6.95 0.74
C ALA A 38 7.27 5.63 1.37
N GLY A 39 6.47 4.55 1.35
CA GLY A 39 6.83 3.27 1.94
C GLY A 39 6.64 3.19 3.47
N ILE A 40 5.99 4.20 4.08
CA ILE A 40 5.76 4.25 5.53
C ILE A 40 4.80 3.16 6.00
N PHE A 41 3.87 2.74 5.15
CA PHE A 41 3.04 1.57 5.39
C PHE A 41 2.66 0.88 4.08
N GLY A 42 2.14 -0.34 4.21
CA GLY A 42 1.61 -1.13 3.12
C GLY A 42 0.69 -2.23 3.62
N PHE A 43 0.62 -3.34 2.87
CA PHE A 43 -0.31 -4.42 3.15
C PHE A 43 0.34 -5.80 3.03
N SER A 44 0.09 -6.68 4.00
CA SER A 44 0.45 -8.10 3.89
C SER A 44 -0.31 -8.78 2.74
N PRO A 45 0.08 -9.99 2.29
CA PRO A 45 -0.69 -10.73 1.29
C PRO A 45 -2.10 -11.11 1.77
N SER A 46 -2.32 -11.12 3.09
CA SER A 46 -3.65 -11.30 3.70
C SER A 46 -4.44 -10.00 3.84
N GLY A 47 -3.86 -8.87 3.43
CA GLY A 47 -4.48 -7.54 3.47
C GLY A 47 -4.41 -6.83 4.82
N LYS A 48 -3.64 -7.34 5.78
CA LYS A 48 -3.37 -6.61 7.04
C LYS A 48 -2.48 -5.41 6.75
N VAL A 49 -2.78 -4.27 7.35
CA VAL A 49 -1.88 -3.10 7.30
C VAL A 49 -0.57 -3.46 7.99
N VAL A 50 0.54 -3.13 7.35
CA VAL A 50 1.90 -3.27 7.90
C VAL A 50 2.53 -1.90 7.86
N VAL A 51 3.08 -1.47 8.99
CA VAL A 51 3.66 -0.13 9.17
C VAL A 51 5.15 -0.27 9.40
N ASP A 52 5.93 0.68 8.89
CA ASP A 52 7.36 0.77 9.11
C ASP A 52 7.69 0.72 10.61
N SER A 53 8.64 -0.13 11.00
CA SER A 53 9.08 -0.29 12.38
C SER A 53 9.77 0.95 12.94
N GLU A 54 10.31 1.82 12.08
CA GLU A 54 10.96 3.07 12.49
C GLU A 54 9.95 4.17 12.86
N LEU A 55 8.68 4.03 12.46
CA LEU A 55 7.64 4.99 12.77
C LEU A 55 7.24 4.91 14.25
N SER A 56 7.37 6.02 14.98
CA SER A 56 7.06 6.10 16.40
C SER A 56 5.56 5.89 16.69
N ILE A 57 5.22 5.59 17.94
CA ILE A 57 3.81 5.40 18.36
C ILE A 57 3.02 6.70 18.14
N GLU A 58 3.58 7.84 18.49
CA GLU A 58 2.93 9.15 18.32
C GLU A 58 2.64 9.46 16.84
N GLU A 59 3.60 9.20 15.94
CA GLU A 59 3.39 9.38 14.50
C GLU A 59 2.33 8.42 13.94
N ARG A 60 2.28 7.18 14.44
CA ARG A 60 1.24 6.22 14.07
C ARG A 60 -0.14 6.72 14.48
N GLU A 61 -0.30 7.26 15.68
CA GLU A 61 -1.57 7.81 16.16
C GLU A 61 -2.02 9.03 15.32
N ILE A 62 -1.11 9.97 15.03
CA ILE A 62 -1.39 11.15 14.18
C ILE A 62 -1.92 10.73 12.81
N HIS A 63 -1.39 9.64 12.25
CA HIS A 63 -1.77 9.13 10.94
C HIS A 63 -2.83 8.01 10.98
N GLN A 64 -3.35 7.65 12.16
CA GLN A 64 -4.35 6.58 12.37
C GLN A 64 -3.87 5.19 11.88
N LEU A 65 -2.57 4.93 12.03
CA LEU A 65 -1.88 3.67 11.70
C LEU A 65 -1.62 2.79 12.94
N ASP A 66 -2.08 3.22 14.11
CA ASP A 66 -1.95 2.55 15.41
C ASP A 66 -3.01 1.45 15.64
N VAL A 67 -4.13 1.49 14.90
CA VAL A 67 -5.20 0.50 14.99
C VAL A 67 -4.94 -0.69 14.07
N GLU A 68 -5.20 -1.91 14.54
CA GLU A 68 -5.22 -3.08 13.66
C GLU A 68 -6.31 -2.93 12.59
N ARG A 69 -5.88 -2.70 11.35
CA ARG A 69 -6.75 -2.59 10.18
C ARG A 69 -6.41 -3.66 9.15
N SER A 70 -7.43 -4.11 8.44
CA SER A 70 -7.29 -5.03 7.32
C SER A 70 -8.22 -4.65 6.18
N VAL A 71 -7.76 -4.96 4.97
CA VAL A 71 -8.51 -4.79 3.72
C VAL A 71 -8.73 -6.17 3.13
N ASN A 72 -9.98 -6.52 2.85
CA ASN A 72 -10.27 -7.76 2.13
C ASN A 72 -10.09 -7.54 0.62
N PHE A 73 -8.88 -7.76 0.14
CA PHE A 73 -8.56 -7.61 -1.28
C PHE A 73 -9.29 -8.65 -2.14
N HIS A 74 -9.76 -8.21 -3.31
CA HIS A 74 -10.15 -9.11 -4.39
C HIS A 74 -8.98 -10.05 -4.72
N THR A 75 -9.28 -11.29 -5.14
CA THR A 75 -8.25 -12.31 -5.39
C THR A 75 -7.17 -11.83 -6.36
N GLU A 76 -7.57 -11.11 -7.41
CA GLU A 76 -6.64 -10.52 -8.38
C GLU A 76 -5.74 -9.41 -7.82
N ALA A 77 -6.20 -8.66 -6.80
CA ALA A 77 -5.41 -7.60 -6.18
C ALA A 77 -4.33 -8.15 -5.23
N LYS A 78 -4.52 -9.37 -4.69
CA LYS A 78 -3.58 -9.99 -3.75
C LYS A 78 -2.17 -10.16 -4.34
N LYS A 79 -2.07 -10.36 -5.67
CA LYS A 79 -0.78 -10.47 -6.38
C LYS A 79 0.02 -9.16 -6.35
N TYR A 80 -0.65 -8.02 -6.16
CA TYR A 80 -0.03 -6.70 -6.07
C TYR A 80 0.24 -6.23 -4.64
N ALA A 81 -0.50 -6.70 -3.64
CA ALA A 81 -0.29 -6.32 -2.23
C ALA A 81 1.16 -6.52 -1.77
N LYS A 82 1.84 -7.56 -2.28
CA LYS A 82 3.24 -7.87 -1.98
C LYS A 82 4.23 -6.73 -2.29
N TYR A 83 3.92 -5.83 -3.24
CA TYR A 83 4.81 -4.74 -3.63
C TYR A 83 4.86 -3.62 -2.58
N ARG A 84 3.85 -3.50 -1.72
CA ARG A 84 3.83 -2.50 -0.63
C ARG A 84 4.45 -3.00 0.68
N LEU A 85 4.93 -4.25 0.72
CA LEU A 85 5.69 -4.78 1.87
C LEU A 85 7.18 -4.51 1.77
N LYS A 86 7.66 -4.04 0.62
CA LYS A 86 9.08 -4.13 0.27
C LYS A 86 9.61 -2.81 -0.27
N ARG A 87 10.05 -1.94 0.64
CA ARG A 87 11.17 -0.99 0.46
C ARG A 87 11.83 -0.74 1.82
N VAL A 88 12.48 -1.78 2.35
CA VAL A 88 13.58 -1.54 3.30
C VAL A 88 14.66 -0.85 2.46
N ARG A 89 14.99 0.40 2.81
CA ARG A 89 16.13 1.12 2.22
C ARG A 89 17.43 0.37 2.46
#